data_AF-A0A069AFJ0-F1
#
_entry.id   AF-A0A069AFJ0-F1
#
_cell.length_a   1.000
_cell.length_b   1.000
_cell.length_c   1.000
_cell.angle_alpha   90.00
_cell.angle_beta   90.00
_cell.angle_gamma   90.00
#
_symmetry.space_group_name_H-M   'P 1'
#
loop_
_entity.id
_entity.type
_entity.pdbx_description
1 polymer ?
#
loop_
_entity_poly.entity_id
_entity_poly.type
_entity_poly.pdbx_seq_one_letter_code
_entity_poly.pdbx_strand_id
1 'polypeptide(L)'
;MNLITTISKEDNETLINIVEEINTLRNLMITLTEENNLYKENSDLYKQITEDIKEANHKYTLYWEMLIKKYNLNLELANKYTLNFSDCSIYLNEFDEDQMFSDEGYKCENI
;
A
#
# COMPACT_ATOMS: atom_id res chain seq x y z
N MET A 1 -1.77 16.46 -7.19
CA MET A 1 -2.69 15.32 -7.36
C MET A 1 -3.64 15.64 -8.48
N ASN A 2 -3.50 14.96 -9.62
CA ASN A 2 -4.36 15.15 -10.78
C ASN A 2 -5.41 14.03 -10.83
N LEU A 3 -6.70 14.37 -10.97
CA LEU A 3 -7.77 13.38 -11.09
C LEU A 3 -7.65 12.68 -12.43
N ILE A 4 -7.46 11.36 -12.41
CA ILE A 4 -7.32 10.56 -13.63
C ILE A 4 -8.64 9.93 -14.04
N THR A 5 -9.34 9.31 -13.08
CA THR A 5 -10.61 8.63 -13.35
C THR A 5 -11.38 8.37 -12.05
N THR A 6 -12.62 7.92 -12.18
CA THR A 6 -13.44 7.40 -11.09
C THR A 6 -13.77 5.94 -11.36
N ILE A 7 -13.61 5.09 -10.35
CA ILE A 7 -13.93 3.66 -10.44
C ILE A 7 -15.35 3.37 -10.00
N SER A 8 -15.82 2.16 -10.28
CA SER A 8 -17.14 1.72 -9.83
C SER A 8 -17.14 1.52 -8.31
N LYS A 9 -18.32 1.64 -7.70
CA LYS A 9 -18.46 1.37 -6.26
C LYS A 9 -18.08 -0.06 -5.90
N GLU A 10 -18.40 -1.02 -6.76
CA GLU A 10 -18.06 -2.44 -6.57
C GLU A 10 -16.54 -2.66 -6.55
N ASP A 11 -15.81 -2.03 -7.46
CA ASP A 11 -14.35 -2.11 -7.49
C ASP A 11 -13.74 -1.44 -6.24
N ASN A 12 -14.31 -0.31 -5.80
CA ASN A 12 -13.90 0.39 -4.59
C ASN A 12 -14.15 -0.44 -3.33
N GLU A 13 -15.35 -1.01 -3.18
CA GLU A 13 -15.73 -1.89 -2.07
C GLU A 13 -14.84 -3.13 -2.01
N THR A 14 -14.49 -3.70 -3.17
CA THR A 14 -13.57 -4.84 -3.21
C THR A 14 -12.19 -4.49 -2.66
N LEU A 15 -11.63 -3.32 -3.01
CA LEU A 15 -10.36 -2.87 -2.45
C LEU A 15 -10.46 -2.53 -0.96
N ILE A 16 -11.56 -1.89 -0.53
CA ILE A 16 -11.80 -1.62 0.90
C ILE A 16 -11.75 -2.93 1.69
N ASN A 17 -12.47 -3.96 1.24
CA ASN A 17 -12.50 -5.26 1.91
C ASN A 17 -11.09 -5.88 2.05
N ILE A 18 -10.26 -5.78 1.01
CA ILE A 18 -8.87 -6.29 1.04
C ILE A 18 -8.01 -5.46 2.03
N VAL A 19 -8.16 -4.14 2.02
CA VAL A 19 -7.40 -3.26 2.93
C VAL A 19 -7.83 -3.48 4.39
N GLU A 20 -9.12 -3.66 4.64
CA GLU A 20 -9.65 -3.99 5.96
C GLU A 20 -9.17 -5.36 6.45
N GLU A 21 -9.11 -6.36 5.58
CA GLU A 21 -8.51 -7.68 5.86
C GLU A 21 -7.05 -7.53 6.29
N ILE A 22 -6.23 -6.80 5.53
CA ILE A 22 -4.82 -6.52 5.87
C ILE A 22 -4.69 -5.80 7.21
N ASN A 23 -5.49 -4.77 7.45
CA ASN A 23 -5.45 -3.99 8.68
C ASN A 23 -5.89 -4.81 9.90
N THR A 24 -6.88 -5.67 9.74
CA THR A 24 -7.34 -6.59 10.79
C THR A 24 -6.24 -7.57 11.19
N LEU A 25 -5.57 -8.18 10.20
CA LEU A 25 -4.45 -9.10 10.45
C LEU A 25 -3.25 -8.39 11.14
N ARG A 26 -2.94 -7.16 10.72
CA ARG A 26 -1.90 -6.34 11.36
C ARG A 26 -2.25 -6.01 12.81
N ASN A 27 -3.49 -5.60 13.08
CA ASN A 27 -3.95 -5.30 14.43
C ASN A 27 -3.93 -6.55 15.32
N LEU A 28 -4.32 -7.71 14.77
CA LEU A 28 -4.22 -8.98 15.47
C LEU A 28 -2.77 -9.31 15.84
N MET A 29 -1.84 -9.15 14.89
CA MET A 29 -0.41 -9.36 15.14
C MET A 29 0.11 -8.45 16.28
N ILE A 30 -0.20 -7.15 16.23
CA ILE A 30 0.20 -6.18 17.25
C ILE A 30 -0.36 -6.59 18.62
N THR A 31 -1.67 -6.83 18.69
CA THR A 31 -2.38 -7.20 19.93
C THR A 31 -1.77 -8.46 20.56
N LEU A 32 -1.46 -9.47 19.74
CA LEU A 32 -0.86 -10.71 20.22
C LEU A 32 0.57 -10.49 20.75
N THR A 33 1.36 -9.62 20.11
CA THR A 33 2.72 -9.31 20.56
C THR A 33 2.76 -8.43 21.82
N GLU A 34 1.77 -7.55 22.01
CA GLU A 34 1.70 -6.65 23.17
C GLU A 34 1.11 -7.32 24.41
N GLU A 35 0.07 -8.16 24.25
CA GLU A 35 -0.64 -8.77 25.38
C GLU A 35 -0.08 -10.13 25.81
N ASN A 36 0.70 -10.81 24.96
CA ASN A 36 1.21 -12.15 25.25
C ASN A 36 2.72 -12.26 25.04
N ASN A 37 3.47 -12.35 26.16
CA ASN A 37 4.89 -12.77 26.17
C ASN A 37 5.14 -14.18 25.55
N LEU A 38 4.07 -14.92 25.21
CA LEU A 38 4.10 -16.20 24.53
C LEU A 38 4.16 -16.07 22.99
N TYR A 39 3.78 -14.93 22.43
CA TYR A 39 3.90 -14.63 21.00
C TYR A 39 5.28 -14.05 20.69
N LYS A 40 6.26 -14.95 20.63
CA LYS A 40 7.56 -14.65 20.03
C LYS A 40 7.46 -14.84 18.52
N GLU A 41 8.28 -14.14 17.75
CA GLU A 41 8.36 -14.22 16.27
C GLU A 41 8.52 -15.65 15.72
N ASN A 42 8.83 -16.62 16.57
CA ASN A 42 8.95 -18.04 16.22
C ASN A 42 7.69 -18.87 16.45
N SER A 43 6.60 -18.30 16.98
CA SER A 43 5.35 -19.05 17.19
C SER A 43 4.69 -19.39 15.86
N ASP A 44 4.07 -20.58 15.78
CA ASP A 44 3.43 -21.02 14.54
C ASP A 44 2.27 -20.09 14.14
N LEU A 45 1.53 -19.54 15.12
CA LEU A 45 0.49 -18.57 14.81
C LEU A 45 1.08 -17.24 14.30
N TYR A 46 2.23 -16.77 14.82
CA TYR A 46 2.88 -15.57 14.28
C TYR A 46 3.28 -15.76 12.82
N LYS A 47 3.85 -16.93 12.49
CA LYS A 47 4.20 -17.28 11.10
C LYS A 47 2.96 -17.33 10.21
N GLN A 48 1.89 -17.96 10.69
CA GLN A 48 0.64 -18.05 9.95
C GLN A 48 0.04 -16.67 9.66
N ILE A 49 -0.08 -15.79 10.67
CA ILE A 49 -0.59 -14.43 10.46
C ILE A 49 0.33 -13.65 9.49
N THR A 50 1.64 -13.86 9.57
CA THR A 50 2.59 -13.24 8.62
C THR A 50 2.36 -13.74 7.19
N GLU A 51 2.10 -15.02 7.00
CA GLU A 51 1.75 -15.60 5.70
C GLU A 51 0.41 -15.07 5.18
N ASP A 52 -0.61 -14.99 6.04
CA ASP A 52 -1.92 -14.43 5.70
C ASP A 52 -1.80 -12.96 5.28
N ILE A 53 -0.99 -12.16 5.97
CA ILE A 53 -0.70 -10.76 5.58
C ILE A 53 -0.04 -10.72 4.20
N LYS A 54 0.93 -11.60 3.93
CA LYS A 54 1.59 -11.65 2.61
C LYS A 54 0.61 -12.00 1.50
N GLU A 55 -0.27 -12.97 1.73
CA GLU A 55 -1.30 -13.37 0.78
C GLU A 55 -2.29 -12.22 0.51
N ALA A 56 -2.77 -11.56 1.55
CA ALA A 56 -3.69 -10.43 1.42
C ALA A 56 -3.04 -9.24 0.68
N ASN A 57 -1.76 -8.94 0.93
CA ASN A 57 -1.02 -7.94 0.15
C ASN A 57 -0.85 -8.36 -1.32
N HIS A 58 -0.60 -9.65 -1.59
CA HIS A 58 -0.51 -10.12 -2.97
C HIS A 58 -1.85 -9.97 -3.71
N LYS A 59 -2.96 -10.32 -3.05
CA LYS A 59 -4.32 -10.10 -3.54
C LYS A 59 -4.60 -8.63 -3.82
N TYR A 60 -4.18 -7.72 -2.95
CA TYR A 60 -4.25 -6.28 -3.18
C TYR A 60 -3.50 -5.89 -4.46
N THR A 61 -2.23 -6.30 -4.61
CA THR A 61 -1.41 -5.97 -5.78
C THR A 61 -2.05 -6.46 -7.08
N LEU A 62 -2.49 -7.72 -7.12
CA LEU A 62 -3.14 -8.29 -8.29
C LEU A 62 -4.42 -7.53 -8.66
N TYR A 63 -5.24 -7.19 -7.66
CA TYR A 63 -6.46 -6.45 -7.90
C TYR A 63 -6.19 -5.02 -8.35
N TRP A 64 -5.18 -4.36 -7.78
CA TRP A 64 -4.74 -3.03 -8.19
C TRP A 64 -4.28 -3.00 -9.65
N GLU A 65 -3.42 -3.94 -10.05
CA GLU A 65 -2.98 -4.08 -11.44
C GLU A 65 -4.15 -4.37 -12.39
N MET A 66 -5.12 -5.17 -11.94
CA MET A 66 -6.34 -5.44 -12.70
C MET A 66 -7.14 -4.15 -12.90
N LEU A 67 -7.31 -3.32 -11.88
CA LEU A 67 -8.02 -2.04 -12.00
C LEU A 67 -7.30 -1.07 -12.94
N ILE A 68 -5.97 -0.95 -12.82
CA ILE A 68 -5.17 -0.14 -13.74
C ILE A 68 -5.47 -0.55 -15.19
N LYS A 69 -5.48 -1.84 -15.49
CA LYS A 69 -5.82 -2.35 -16.82
C LYS A 69 -7.28 -2.09 -17.20
N LYS A 70 -8.23 -2.38 -16.31
CA LYS A 70 -9.68 -2.20 -16.52
C LYS A 70 -10.05 -0.76 -16.87
N TYR A 71 -9.37 0.20 -16.26
CA TYR A 71 -9.59 1.63 -16.44
C TYR A 71 -8.60 2.28 -17.44
N ASN A 72 -7.85 1.48 -18.20
CA ASN A 72 -6.87 1.94 -19.21
C ASN A 72 -5.82 2.93 -18.66
N LEU A 73 -5.38 2.72 -17.42
CA LEU A 73 -4.33 3.51 -16.80
C LEU A 73 -2.94 2.99 -17.21
N ASN A 74 -1.93 3.87 -17.19
CA ASN A 74 -0.55 3.45 -17.46
C ASN A 74 0.01 2.63 -16.28
N LEU A 75 0.32 1.36 -16.52
CA LEU A 75 0.89 0.44 -15.52
C LEU A 75 2.28 0.89 -15.02
N GLU A 76 3.06 1.60 -15.83
CA GLU A 76 4.37 2.14 -15.40
C GLU A 76 4.24 3.20 -14.30
N LEU A 77 3.06 3.80 -14.16
CA LEU A 77 2.75 4.79 -13.13
C LEU A 77 1.92 4.20 -11.97
N ALA A 78 1.82 2.86 -11.88
CA ALA A 78 1.00 2.16 -10.89
C ALA A 78 1.27 2.61 -9.44
N ASN A 79 2.54 2.85 -9.11
CA ASN A 79 3.01 3.31 -7.81
C ASN A 79 2.75 4.81 -7.55
N LYS A 80 2.44 5.58 -8.59
CA LYS A 80 2.09 7.01 -8.50
C LYS A 80 0.59 7.23 -8.41
N TYR A 81 -0.23 6.21 -8.68
CA TYR A 81 -1.67 6.32 -8.50
C TYR A 81 -2.08 6.18 -7.03
N THR A 82 -3.10 6.92 -6.63
CA THR A 82 -3.71 6.83 -5.31
C THR A 82 -5.22 6.81 -5.45
N LEU A 83 -5.87 5.84 -4.82
CA LEU A 83 -7.32 5.74 -4.75
C LEU A 83 -7.83 6.49 -3.51
N ASN A 84 -8.80 7.38 -3.71
CA ASN A 84 -9.62 7.93 -2.66
C ASN A 84 -10.86 7.05 -2.48
N PHE A 85 -10.89 6.30 -1.37
CA PHE A 85 -12.00 5.40 -1.04
C PHE A 85 -13.33 6.12 -0.79
N SER A 86 -13.31 7.42 -0.47
CA SER A 86 -14.52 8.18 -0.13
C SER A 86 -15.35 8.55 -1.37
N ASP A 87 -14.68 8.87 -2.48
CA ASP A 87 -15.31 9.32 -3.72
C ASP A 87 -15.03 8.42 -4.93
N CYS A 88 -14.34 7.28 -4.71
CA CYS A 88 -13.95 6.32 -5.73
C CYS A 88 -13.00 6.90 -6.81
N SER A 89 -12.29 7.99 -6.52
CA SER A 89 -11.43 8.66 -7.50
C SER A 89 -9.99 8.17 -7.44
N ILE A 90 -9.39 7.92 -8.60
CA ILE A 90 -7.96 7.66 -8.74
C ILE A 90 -7.25 8.95 -9.15
N TYR A 91 -6.25 9.33 -8.37
CA TYR A 91 -5.38 10.46 -8.60
C TYR A 91 -3.98 10.01 -8.98
N LEU A 92 -3.30 10.79 -9.82
CA LEU A 92 -1.86 10.67 -10.03
C LEU A 92 -1.12 11.63 -9.09
N ASN A 93 -0.19 11.08 -8.32
CA ASN A 93 0.75 11.82 -7.51
C ASN A 93 1.96 12.17 -8.38
N GLU A 94 1.97 13.40 -8.88
CA GLU A 94 3.15 14.03 -9.46
C GLU A 94 4.11 14.38 -8.32
N PHE A 95 4.87 13.39 -7.84
CA PHE A 95 6.13 13.67 -7.17
C PHE A 95 7.21 13.63 -8.25
N ASP A 96 7.77 14.80 -8.55
CA ASP A 96 8.96 14.94 -9.39
C ASP A 96 10.14 14.31 -8.65
N GLU A 97 10.68 13.21 -9.18
CA GLU A 97 11.94 12.63 -8.71
C GLU A 97 13.13 13.58 -8.95
N ASP A 98 12.94 14.65 -9.72
CA ASP A 98 13.96 15.66 -10.06
C ASP A 98 14.24 16.69 -8.95
N GLN A 99 13.50 16.71 -7.83
CA GLN A 99 13.80 17.61 -6.70
C GLN A 99 14.57 16.96 -5.54
N MET A 100 15.04 15.72 -5.67
CA MET A 100 15.83 15.07 -4.60
C MET A 100 17.36 15.17 -4.79
N PHE A 101 17.83 15.71 -5.92
CA PHE A 101 19.23 16.04 -6.16
C PHE A 101 19.38 17.43 -6.79
N SER A 102 18.87 18.47 -6.12
CA SER A 102 19.46 19.79 -6.35
C SER A 102 20.82 19.81 -5.67
N ASP A 103 21.86 19.65 -6.49
CA ASP A 103 23.25 19.96 -6.20
C ASP A 103 23.38 21.33 -5.49
N GLU A 104 23.38 21.34 -4.16
CA GLU A 104 24.14 22.34 -3.41
C GLU A 104 25.09 21.60 -2.48
N GLY A 105 26.32 21.46 -2.97
CA GLY A 105 27.43 20.89 -2.23
C GLY A 105 27.68 21.64 -0.93
N TYR A 106 27.40 20.97 0.19
CA TYR A 106 28.15 21.22 1.40
C TYR A 106 29.41 20.38 1.36
N LYS A 107 30.50 21.05 0.97
CA LYS A 107 31.87 20.62 1.22
C LYS A 107 31.98 20.20 2.68
N CYS A 108 32.37 18.95 2.93
CA CYS A 108 33.07 18.63 4.16
C CYS A 108 34.43 19.34 4.10
N GLU A 109 34.49 20.56 4.66
CA GLU A 109 35.76 21.18 4.98
C GLU A 109 36.32 20.50 6.23
N ASN A 110 37.50 19.88 6.04
CA ASN A 110 38.35 19.40 7.12
C ASN A 110 38.67 20.53 8.10
N ILE A 111 38.34 20.32 9.39
CA ILE A 111 39.12 20.82 10.54
C ILE A 111 39.15 19.72 11.59
#